data_AF-A0A2H0ADA3-F1
#
_entry.id   AF-A0A2H0ADA3-F1
#
_cell.length_a   1.000
_cell.length_b   1.000
_cell.length_c   1.000
_cell.angle_alpha   90.00
_cell.angle_beta   90.00
_cell.angle_gamma   90.00
#
_symmetry.space_group_name_H-M   'P 1'
#
loop_
_entity.id
_entity.type
_entity.pdbx_description
1 polymer ?
#
loop_
_entity_poly.entity_id
_entity_poly.type
_entity_poly.pdbx_seq_one_letter_code
_entity_poly.pdbx_strand_id
1 'polypeptide(L)'
;MALSNHERVGKALDLLKQGLGPFVEREFLSTYKDRTQEELSRYLGEDRLNAKRPVAEWDASPLIKIMCDSWHDVFRKILGHAERSLVSEIREWRNKWAHQQTFSSDDTDRALDSIERLLAAVSASQSDEVRRLKLELRRVVADEQARGERRKGASTAIEGHASSHLKPWREVITPHADVASGRYQQAEFAADLWQVYLKEGSDEYRDPAEFFRRTFLTQSLHKLLVNAMERISGKGGDPVVQLQTNFGGGKTHSMLALFHLFSGVSAKELAGIEEAMQEAGIKTLPLARRVVLVGNK
;
A
#
# COMPACT_ATOMS: atom_id res chain seq x y z
N MET A 1 11.21 -4.50 0.34
CA MET A 1 9.83 -3.98 0.50
C MET A 1 9.90 -2.47 0.48
N ALA A 2 8.95 -1.79 -0.17
CA ALA A 2 8.90 -0.32 -0.13
C ALA A 2 8.49 0.13 1.28
N LEU A 3 9.19 1.11 1.85
CA LEU A 3 8.86 1.66 3.17
C LEU A 3 7.52 2.38 3.11
N SER A 4 6.65 2.08 4.07
CA SER A 4 5.41 2.82 4.30
C SER A 4 5.70 4.25 4.78
N ASN A 5 4.71 5.14 4.63
CA ASN A 5 4.80 6.51 5.10
C ASN A 5 5.07 6.60 6.62
N HIS A 6 4.41 5.77 7.42
CA HIS A 6 4.63 5.71 8.87
C HIS A 6 6.06 5.27 9.21
N GLU A 7 6.60 4.26 8.52
CA GLU A 7 8.00 3.82 8.69
C GLU A 7 9.01 4.89 8.26
N ARG A 8 8.73 5.65 7.20
CA ARG A 8 9.60 6.77 6.77
C ARG A 8 9.68 7.86 7.84
N VAL A 9 8.54 8.24 8.42
CA VAL A 9 8.51 9.20 9.55
C VAL A 9 9.26 8.63 10.76
N GLY A 10 9.08 7.35 11.09
CA GLY A 10 9.81 6.69 12.17
C GLY A 10 11.32 6.76 11.99
N LYS A 11 11.82 6.40 10.81
CA LYS A 11 13.26 6.52 10.48
C LYS A 11 13.79 7.95 10.59
N ALA A 12 13.00 8.93 10.17
CA ALA A 12 13.39 10.33 10.30
C ALA A 12 13.42 10.81 11.75
N LEU A 13 12.51 10.33 12.60
CA LEU A 13 12.55 10.59 14.04
C LEU A 13 13.77 9.94 14.72
N ASP A 14 14.19 8.76 14.25
CA ASP A 14 15.43 8.13 14.71
C ASP A 14 16.68 8.92 14.32
N LEU A 15 16.73 9.44 13.09
CA LEU A 15 17.79 10.34 12.64
C LEU A 15 17.76 11.67 13.41
N LEU A 16 16.56 12.18 13.71
CA LEU A 16 16.37 13.39 14.50
C LEU A 16 16.99 13.26 15.89
N LYS A 17 16.72 12.16 16.62
CA LYS A 17 17.30 11.98 17.97
C LYS A 17 18.83 11.87 17.92
N GLN A 18 19.39 11.18 16.92
CA GLN A 18 20.83 11.05 16.74
C GLN A 18 21.51 12.41 16.49
N GLY A 19 20.87 13.30 15.72
CA GLY A 19 21.40 14.64 15.45
C GLY A 19 21.17 15.64 16.59
N LEU A 20 20.01 15.59 17.26
CA LEU A 20 19.66 16.54 18.32
C LEU A 20 20.33 16.22 19.66
N GLY A 21 20.53 14.95 20.01
CA GLY A 21 21.10 14.57 21.32
C GLY A 21 22.41 15.29 21.65
N PRO A 22 23.46 15.16 20.80
CA PRO A 22 24.75 15.84 21.02
C PRO A 22 24.63 17.38 20.99
N PHE A 23 23.72 17.93 20.18
CA PHE A 23 23.48 19.36 20.11
C PHE A 23 22.90 19.88 21.44
N VAL A 24 21.83 19.26 21.93
CA VAL A 24 21.18 19.62 23.20
C VAL A 24 22.17 19.53 24.36
N GLU A 25 22.93 18.44 24.44
CA GLU A 25 23.94 18.25 25.49
C GLU A 25 24.99 19.37 25.50
N ARG A 26 25.52 19.71 24.32
CA ARG A 26 26.50 20.78 24.17
C ARG A 26 25.96 22.14 24.58
N GLU A 27 24.74 22.50 24.18
CA GLU A 27 24.17 23.82 24.48
C GLU A 27 23.79 23.97 25.96
N PHE A 28 23.32 22.89 26.58
CA PHE A 28 23.11 22.87 28.03
C PHE A 28 24.43 22.96 28.80
N LEU A 29 25.49 22.28 28.36
CA LEU A 29 26.82 22.37 28.96
C LEU A 29 27.40 23.78 28.85
N SER A 30 27.26 24.40 27.67
CA SER A 30 27.72 25.78 27.42
C SER A 30 26.99 26.80 28.30
N THR A 31 25.68 26.62 28.49
CA THR A 31 24.83 27.57 29.23
C THR A 31 24.94 27.42 30.75
N TYR A 32 24.90 26.19 31.28
CA TYR A 32 24.79 25.93 32.72
C TYR A 32 26.06 25.38 33.37
N LYS A 33 27.06 24.93 32.59
CA LYS A 33 28.36 24.42 33.07
C LYS A 33 28.19 23.33 34.15
N ASP A 34 28.65 23.57 35.36
CA ASP A 34 28.59 22.60 36.47
C ASP A 34 27.15 22.25 36.89
N ARG A 35 26.17 23.09 36.55
CA ARG A 35 24.74 22.87 36.86
C ARG A 35 23.95 22.16 35.76
N THR A 36 24.61 21.69 34.69
CA THR A 36 23.91 21.07 33.55
C THR A 36 23.05 19.87 33.94
N GLN A 37 23.55 18.96 34.77
CA GLN A 37 22.79 17.77 35.18
C GLN A 37 21.56 18.13 36.04
N GLU A 38 21.68 19.15 36.89
CA GLU A 38 20.59 19.64 37.73
C GLU A 38 19.47 20.25 36.87
N GLU A 39 19.82 21.11 35.91
CA GLU A 39 18.83 21.74 35.03
C GLU A 39 18.21 20.75 34.04
N LEU A 40 18.98 19.82 33.46
CA LEU A 40 18.43 18.74 32.64
C LEU A 40 17.40 17.90 33.42
N SER A 41 17.70 17.56 34.67
CA SER A 41 16.79 16.82 35.55
C SER A 41 15.52 17.63 35.86
N ARG A 42 15.65 18.94 36.05
CA ARG A 42 14.52 19.86 36.28
C ARG A 42 13.55 19.89 35.11
N TYR A 43 14.04 19.96 33.87
CA TYR A 43 13.19 19.95 32.68
C TYR A 43 12.59 18.57 32.36
N LEU A 44 13.30 17.48 32.70
CA LEU A 44 12.78 16.11 32.57
C LEU A 44 11.62 15.82 33.53
N GLY A 45 11.63 16.41 34.74
CA GLY A 45 10.60 16.21 35.74
C GLY A 45 10.48 14.75 36.18
N GLU A 46 9.31 14.14 36.00
CA GLU A 46 9.01 12.76 36.42
C GLU A 46 9.50 11.67 35.43
N ASP A 47 10.13 12.02 34.31
CA ASP A 47 10.63 11.06 33.31
C ASP A 47 11.91 10.34 33.80
N ARG A 48 11.73 9.45 34.78
CA ARG A 48 12.78 8.69 35.46
C ARG A 48 13.56 7.74 34.54
N LEU A 49 13.00 7.38 33.38
CA LEU A 49 13.62 6.45 32.44
C LEU A 49 14.79 7.12 31.69
N ASN A 50 14.62 8.38 31.28
CA ASN A 50 15.65 9.15 30.58
C ASN A 50 16.62 9.84 31.54
N ALA A 51 16.20 10.15 32.77
CA ALA A 51 17.04 10.80 33.78
C ALA A 51 18.34 10.03 34.16
N LYS A 52 18.43 8.74 33.84
CA LYS A 52 19.61 7.91 34.11
C LYS A 52 20.50 7.67 32.89
N ARG A 53 20.11 8.17 31.71
CA ARG A 53 20.82 7.93 30.44
C ARG A 53 21.50 9.21 29.96
N PRO A 54 22.64 9.10 29.24
CA PRO A 54 23.22 10.24 28.53
C PRO A 54 22.21 10.90 27.60
N VAL A 55 22.28 12.23 27.46
CA VAL A 55 21.35 13.00 26.60
C VAL A 55 21.38 12.51 25.15
N ALA A 56 22.55 12.08 24.67
CA ALA A 56 22.72 11.48 23.36
C ALA A 56 21.90 10.20 23.12
N GLU A 57 21.49 9.49 24.19
CA GLU A 57 20.69 8.26 24.12
C GLU A 57 19.18 8.50 24.30
N TRP A 58 18.77 9.76 24.49
CA TRP A 58 17.36 10.07 24.67
C TRP A 58 16.56 9.88 23.39
N ASP A 59 15.30 9.49 23.55
CA ASP A 59 14.37 9.43 22.43
C ASP A 59 14.01 10.84 21.91
N ALA A 60 13.42 10.90 20.71
CA ALA A 60 13.01 12.17 20.10
C ALA A 60 12.02 12.96 20.99
N SER A 61 11.17 12.26 21.74
CA SER A 61 10.15 12.88 22.62
C SER A 61 10.72 13.84 23.67
N PRO A 62 11.59 13.38 24.60
CA PRO A 62 12.19 14.26 25.60
C PRO A 62 13.09 15.33 24.98
N LEU A 63 13.82 15.03 23.89
CA LEU A 63 14.66 16.01 23.19
C LEU A 63 13.84 17.17 22.61
N ILE A 64 12.72 16.88 21.95
CA ILE A 64 11.83 17.93 21.41
C ILE A 64 11.22 18.73 22.56
N LYS A 65 10.78 18.06 23.63
CA LYS A 65 10.17 18.72 24.80
C LYS A 65 11.15 19.69 25.45
N ILE A 66 12.37 19.26 25.74
CA ILE A 66 13.36 20.12 26.40
C ILE A 66 13.74 21.31 25.52
N MET A 67 13.82 21.13 24.20
CA MET A 67 14.01 22.24 23.26
C MET A 67 12.87 23.26 23.31
N CYS A 68 11.61 22.81 23.39
CA CYS A 68 10.47 23.71 23.57
C CYS A 68 10.54 24.47 24.90
N ASP A 69 10.75 23.76 26.00
CA ASP A 69 10.60 24.28 27.36
C ASP A 69 11.76 25.20 27.76
N SER A 70 12.97 24.94 27.26
CA SER A 70 14.17 25.74 27.53
C SER A 70 14.57 26.66 26.37
N TRP A 71 13.65 26.93 25.42
CA TRP A 71 13.94 27.70 24.20
C TRP A 71 14.56 29.06 24.49
N HIS A 72 13.98 29.82 25.42
CA HIS A 72 14.43 31.18 25.72
C HIS A 72 15.77 31.22 26.45
N ASP A 73 16.03 30.23 27.30
CA ASP A 73 17.20 30.20 28.18
C ASP A 73 18.43 29.63 27.48
N VAL A 74 18.23 28.62 26.63
CA VAL A 74 19.31 27.85 25.98
C VAL A 74 19.39 28.14 24.49
N PHE A 75 18.31 27.87 23.73
CA PHE A 75 18.41 27.73 22.27
C PHE A 75 18.28 29.04 21.48
N ARG A 76 17.60 30.07 22.02
CA ARG A 76 17.38 31.36 21.35
C ARG A 76 18.67 32.10 20.99
N LYS A 77 19.80 31.76 21.63
CA LYS A 77 21.10 32.37 21.35
C LYS A 77 21.68 31.94 20.00
N ILE A 78 21.26 30.78 19.49
CA ILE A 78 21.84 30.13 18.30
C ILE A 78 20.79 29.91 17.22
N LEU A 79 19.56 29.55 17.63
CA LEU A 79 18.45 29.28 16.73
C LEU A 79 17.41 30.41 16.76
N GLY A 80 16.81 30.68 15.61
CA GLY A 80 15.84 31.75 15.40
C GLY A 80 14.39 31.31 15.59
N HIS A 81 13.46 32.24 15.29
CA HIS A 81 12.03 31.96 15.38
C HIS A 81 11.59 30.83 14.44
N ALA A 82 12.20 30.74 13.24
CA ALA A 82 11.86 29.71 12.26
C ALA A 82 12.10 28.30 12.81
N GLU A 83 13.24 28.07 13.47
CA GLU A 83 13.57 26.78 14.07
C GLU A 83 12.67 26.45 15.25
N ARG A 84 12.25 27.45 16.05
CA ARG A 84 11.25 27.24 17.11
C ARG A 84 9.94 26.68 16.56
N SER A 85 9.48 27.23 15.44
CA SER A 85 8.29 26.75 14.75
C SER A 85 8.49 25.32 14.26
N LEU A 86 9.66 24.98 13.70
CA LEU A 86 9.98 23.62 13.28
C LEU A 86 9.97 22.63 14.45
N VAL A 87 10.56 22.97 15.60
CA VAL A 87 10.53 22.10 16.79
C VAL A 87 9.09 21.83 17.24
N SER A 88 8.24 22.87 17.21
CA SER A 88 6.82 22.74 17.59
C SER A 88 6.06 21.84 16.61
N GLU A 89 6.28 22.01 15.32
CA GLU A 89 5.67 21.18 14.27
C GLU A 89 6.15 19.72 14.33
N ILE A 90 7.46 19.48 14.53
CA ILE A 90 8.02 18.14 14.69
C ILE A 90 7.44 17.44 15.92
N ARG A 91 7.13 18.19 16.99
CA ARG A 91 6.42 17.66 18.15
C ARG A 91 5.06 17.08 17.76
N GLU A 92 4.31 17.77 16.90
CA GLU A 92 3.03 17.29 16.40
C GLU A 92 3.19 16.04 15.54
N TRP A 93 4.14 16.03 14.59
CA TRP A 93 4.41 14.84 13.77
C TRP A 93 4.80 13.62 14.59
N ARG A 94 5.67 13.82 15.60
CA ARG A 94 6.06 12.76 16.52
C ARG A 94 4.87 12.23 17.33
N ASN A 95 4.00 13.12 17.83
CA ASN A 95 2.80 12.71 18.56
C ASN A 95 1.86 11.88 17.66
N LYS A 96 1.58 12.34 16.43
CA LYS A 96 0.79 11.58 15.45
C LYS A 96 1.40 10.21 15.18
N TRP A 97 2.72 10.13 15.00
CA TRP A 97 3.46 8.89 14.79
C TRP A 97 3.33 7.92 15.97
N ALA A 98 3.52 8.41 17.20
CA ALA A 98 3.41 7.63 18.43
C ALA A 98 1.99 7.09 18.66
N HIS A 99 0.96 7.83 18.23
CA HIS A 99 -0.43 7.38 18.26
C HIS A 99 -0.82 6.49 17.06
N GLN A 100 0.15 6.05 16.25
CA GLN A 100 -0.06 5.19 15.08
C GLN A 100 -1.08 5.74 14.07
N GLN A 101 -1.16 7.07 13.94
CA GLN A 101 -2.04 7.70 12.96
C GLN A 101 -1.55 7.44 11.52
N THR A 102 -2.47 7.49 10.57
CA THR A 102 -2.15 7.37 9.15
C THR A 102 -1.49 8.64 8.62
N PHE A 103 -0.46 8.48 7.79
CA PHE A 103 0.25 9.59 7.15
C PHE A 103 0.00 9.58 5.64
N SER A 104 -0.50 10.70 5.12
CA SER A 104 -0.49 10.94 3.67
C SER A 104 0.94 11.16 3.16
N SER A 105 1.14 11.09 1.84
CA SER A 105 2.45 11.39 1.24
C SER A 105 2.85 12.84 1.46
N ASP A 106 1.89 13.77 1.48
CA ASP A 106 2.13 15.19 1.74
C ASP A 106 2.49 15.45 3.21
N ASP A 107 1.79 14.81 4.15
CA ASP A 107 2.14 14.87 5.58
C ASP A 107 3.54 14.30 5.83
N THR A 108 3.86 13.20 5.15
CA THR A 108 5.18 12.55 5.25
C THR A 108 6.26 13.47 4.69
N ASP A 109 6.05 14.06 3.51
CA ASP A 109 7.00 15.01 2.91
C ASP A 109 7.22 16.21 3.83
N ARG A 110 6.15 16.74 4.41
CA ARG A 110 6.22 17.87 5.36
C ARG A 110 6.97 17.51 6.63
N ALA A 111 6.69 16.34 7.22
CA ALA A 111 7.40 15.88 8.41
C ALA A 111 8.91 15.71 8.14
N LEU A 112 9.26 15.10 7.00
CA LEU A 112 10.65 14.93 6.58
C LEU A 112 11.35 16.28 6.33
N ASP A 113 10.67 17.23 5.68
CA ASP A 113 11.21 18.57 5.42
C ASP A 113 11.49 19.34 6.72
N SER A 114 10.55 19.31 7.67
CA SER A 114 10.75 19.99 8.95
C SER A 114 11.90 19.40 9.75
N ILE A 115 12.02 18.07 9.79
CA ILE A 115 13.15 17.36 10.43
C ILE A 115 14.47 17.69 9.73
N GLU A 116 14.53 17.64 8.40
CA GLU A 116 15.74 17.97 7.63
C GLU A 116 16.22 19.39 7.94
N ARG A 117 15.31 20.38 7.90
CA ARG A 117 15.65 21.78 8.14
C ARG A 117 16.17 22.02 9.55
N LEU A 118 15.55 21.40 10.56
CA LEU A 118 16.02 21.53 11.94
C LEU A 118 17.41 20.90 12.11
N LEU A 119 17.62 19.69 11.56
CA LEU A 119 18.92 19.03 11.60
C LEU A 119 20.01 19.84 10.88
N ALA A 120 19.68 20.43 9.73
CA ALA A 120 20.59 21.31 9.01
C ALA A 120 20.92 22.58 9.82
N ALA A 121 19.93 23.19 10.48
CA ALA A 121 20.14 24.38 11.31
C ALA A 121 21.09 24.12 12.49
N VAL A 122 21.10 22.90 13.03
CA VAL A 122 22.04 22.49 14.09
C VAL A 122 23.34 21.86 13.55
N SER A 123 23.55 21.89 12.23
CA SER A 123 24.71 21.29 11.54
C SER A 123 24.89 19.79 11.80
N ALA A 124 23.78 19.05 11.95
CA ALA A 124 23.80 17.60 12.12
C ALA A 124 23.84 16.89 10.77
N SER A 125 24.83 16.01 10.55
CA SER A 125 25.01 15.27 9.28
C SER A 125 23.84 14.36 8.91
N GLN A 126 23.01 13.99 9.89
CA GLN A 126 21.77 13.23 9.70
C GLN A 126 20.78 13.95 8.76
N SER A 127 20.89 15.27 8.58
CA SER A 127 20.07 16.02 7.62
C SER A 127 20.17 15.45 6.20
N ASP A 128 21.34 14.96 5.79
CA ASP A 128 21.55 14.44 4.44
C ASP A 128 20.80 13.12 4.21
N GLU A 129 20.72 12.28 5.23
CA GLU A 129 19.99 11.02 5.15
C GLU A 129 18.47 11.26 5.15
N VAL A 130 17.98 12.22 5.94
CA VAL A 130 16.57 12.64 5.89
C VAL A 130 16.24 13.23 4.53
N ARG A 131 17.13 14.04 3.94
CA ARG A 131 16.97 14.54 2.57
C ARG A 131 16.83 13.41 1.56
N ARG A 132 17.63 12.35 1.66
CA ARG A 132 17.52 11.17 0.79
C ARG A 132 16.16 10.50 0.93
N LEU A 133 15.69 10.26 2.16
CA LEU A 133 14.36 9.70 2.41
C LEU A 133 13.24 10.54 1.79
N LYS A 134 13.36 11.87 1.85
CA LYS A 134 12.41 12.82 1.25
C LYS A 134 12.42 12.75 -0.29
N LEU A 135 13.61 12.75 -0.90
CA LEU A 135 13.75 12.67 -2.37
C LEU A 135 13.23 11.33 -2.91
N GLU A 136 13.46 10.23 -2.18
CA GLU A 136 12.88 8.93 -2.52
C GLU A 136 11.35 8.96 -2.49
N LEU A 137 10.74 9.52 -1.44
CA LEU A 137 9.28 9.66 -1.35
C LEU A 137 8.74 10.47 -2.52
N ARG A 138 9.33 11.63 -2.81
CA ARG A 138 8.92 12.47 -3.95
C ARG A 138 9.03 11.75 -5.28
N ARG A 139 10.07 10.93 -5.47
CA ARG A 139 10.21 10.11 -6.67
C ARG A 139 9.09 9.08 -6.78
N VAL A 140 8.76 8.39 -5.69
CA VAL A 140 7.63 7.44 -5.67
C VAL A 140 6.32 8.14 -6.02
N VAL A 141 6.05 9.30 -5.40
CA VAL A 141 4.83 10.09 -5.68
C VAL A 141 4.79 10.55 -7.13
N ALA A 142 5.90 11.03 -7.68
CA ALA A 142 5.98 11.43 -9.09
C ALA A 142 5.75 10.25 -10.05
N ASP A 143 6.32 9.08 -9.75
CA ASP A 143 6.10 7.86 -10.54
C ASP A 143 4.63 7.41 -10.46
N GLU A 144 3.99 7.51 -9.30
CA GLU A 144 2.56 7.22 -9.11
C GLU A 144 1.67 8.22 -9.87
N GLN A 145 1.98 9.51 -9.81
CA GLN A 145 1.29 10.55 -10.57
C GLN A 145 1.44 10.34 -12.07
N ALA A 146 2.66 10.10 -12.56
CA ALA A 146 2.93 9.84 -13.97
C ALA A 146 2.19 8.58 -14.47
N ARG A 147 2.09 7.53 -13.64
CA ARG A 147 1.25 6.35 -13.96
C ARG A 147 -0.23 6.70 -13.98
N GLY A 148 -0.71 7.51 -13.03
CA GLY A 148 -2.07 8.02 -12.99
C GLY A 148 -2.42 8.85 -14.22
N GLU A 149 -1.54 9.75 -14.64
CA GLU A 149 -1.68 10.56 -15.85
C GLU A 149 -1.61 9.73 -17.12
N ARG A 150 -0.67 8.77 -17.22
CA ARG A 150 -0.64 7.82 -18.36
C ARG A 150 -1.91 6.99 -18.43
N ARG A 151 -2.47 6.57 -17.29
CA ARG A 151 -3.76 5.88 -17.23
C ARG A 151 -4.92 6.81 -17.64
N LYS A 152 -4.89 8.08 -17.23
CA LYS A 152 -5.87 9.10 -17.65
C LYS A 152 -5.76 9.40 -19.15
N GLY A 153 -4.57 9.61 -19.69
CA GLY A 153 -4.33 9.83 -21.12
C GLY A 153 -4.68 8.60 -21.97
N ALA A 154 -4.40 7.39 -21.47
CA ALA A 154 -4.90 6.16 -22.08
C ALA A 154 -6.44 6.06 -21.99
N SER A 155 -7.09 6.57 -20.93
CA SER A 155 -8.54 6.65 -20.88
C SER A 155 -9.13 7.71 -21.82
N THR A 156 -8.45 8.85 -22.05
CA THR A 156 -8.86 9.83 -23.08
C THR A 156 -8.68 9.28 -24.49
N ALA A 157 -7.68 8.42 -24.72
CA ALA A 157 -7.54 7.69 -25.99
C ALA A 157 -8.58 6.57 -26.17
N ILE A 158 -9.29 6.17 -25.10
CA ILE A 158 -10.42 5.23 -25.14
C ILE A 158 -11.77 5.95 -25.27
N GLU A 159 -11.82 7.29 -25.17
CA GLU A 159 -12.94 8.08 -25.73
C GLU A 159 -12.88 8.07 -27.27
N GLY A 160 -12.83 6.87 -27.86
CA GLY A 160 -13.40 6.69 -29.19
C GLY A 160 -14.85 7.13 -29.08
N HIS A 161 -15.24 8.11 -29.90
CA HIS A 161 -16.60 8.61 -30.10
C HIS A 161 -17.66 7.82 -29.33
N ALA A 162 -17.79 8.11 -28.03
CA ALA A 162 -18.88 7.56 -27.26
C ALA A 162 -20.12 8.13 -27.94
N SER A 163 -20.93 7.26 -28.55
CA SER A 163 -22.22 7.66 -29.08
C SER A 163 -22.91 8.47 -27.97
N SER A 164 -23.42 9.65 -28.31
CA SER A 164 -24.03 10.62 -27.40
C SER A 164 -25.30 10.10 -26.68
N HIS A 165 -25.49 8.78 -26.65
CA HIS A 165 -26.65 8.05 -26.19
C HIS A 165 -26.34 7.01 -25.10
N LEU A 166 -25.08 6.79 -24.71
CA LEU A 166 -24.76 5.86 -23.61
C LEU A 166 -24.74 6.58 -22.26
N LYS A 167 -25.59 6.14 -21.33
CA LYS A 167 -25.62 6.65 -19.96
C LYS A 167 -24.38 6.21 -19.18
N PRO A 168 -23.86 7.04 -18.25
CA PRO A 168 -22.80 6.63 -17.32
C PRO A 168 -23.18 5.34 -16.57
N TRP A 169 -22.21 4.45 -16.31
CA TRP A 169 -22.48 3.17 -15.64
C TRP A 169 -23.22 3.33 -14.30
N ARG A 170 -22.95 4.43 -13.59
CA ARG A 170 -23.58 4.78 -12.30
C ARG A 170 -25.09 4.99 -12.41
N GLU A 171 -25.58 5.31 -13.60
CA GLU A 171 -27.01 5.51 -13.89
C GLU A 171 -27.71 4.24 -14.38
N VAL A 172 -26.95 3.21 -14.75
CA VAL A 172 -27.50 1.97 -15.35
C VAL A 172 -27.20 0.71 -14.53
N ILE A 173 -26.30 0.80 -13.54
CA ILE A 173 -25.91 -0.31 -12.66
C ILE A 173 -25.98 0.14 -11.21
N THR A 174 -26.66 -0.66 -10.39
CA THR A 174 -26.63 -0.53 -8.93
C THR A 174 -25.50 -1.41 -8.38
N PRO A 175 -24.49 -0.85 -7.68
CA PRO A 175 -23.44 -1.66 -7.07
C PRO A 175 -24.01 -2.65 -6.05
N HIS A 176 -23.29 -3.75 -5.80
CA HIS A 176 -23.67 -4.72 -4.77
C HIS A 176 -23.70 -4.05 -3.38
N ALA A 177 -24.53 -4.56 -2.47
CA ALA A 177 -24.88 -3.86 -1.22
C ALA A 177 -23.67 -3.62 -0.30
N ASP A 178 -22.68 -4.50 -0.31
CA ASP A 178 -21.40 -4.37 0.38
C ASP A 178 -20.55 -3.19 -0.15
N VAL A 179 -20.42 -3.06 -1.47
CA VAL A 179 -19.71 -1.97 -2.15
C VAL A 179 -20.48 -0.66 -1.97
N ALA A 180 -21.80 -0.68 -2.14
CA ALA A 180 -22.66 0.48 -1.98
C ALA A 180 -22.67 1.01 -0.53
N SER A 181 -22.62 0.12 0.47
CA SER A 181 -22.60 0.48 1.89
C SER A 181 -21.20 0.70 2.48
N GLY A 182 -20.14 0.52 1.68
CA GLY A 182 -18.75 0.67 2.13
C GLY A 182 -18.27 -0.42 3.11
N ARG A 183 -19.03 -1.52 3.26
CA ARG A 183 -18.74 -2.65 4.17
C ARG A 183 -18.06 -3.82 3.45
N TYR A 184 -17.20 -3.53 2.48
CA TYR A 184 -16.51 -4.57 1.70
C TYR A 184 -15.19 -4.94 2.38
N GLN A 185 -14.94 -6.24 2.60
CA GLN A 185 -13.63 -6.71 3.06
C GLN A 185 -12.77 -7.07 1.86
N GLN A 186 -11.57 -6.49 1.73
CA GLN A 186 -10.67 -6.79 0.60
C GLN A 186 -10.32 -8.29 0.49
N ALA A 187 -10.36 -9.03 1.60
CA ALA A 187 -10.11 -10.46 1.64
C ALA A 187 -11.20 -11.30 0.95
N GLU A 188 -12.43 -10.81 0.86
CA GLU A 188 -13.55 -11.53 0.23
C GLU A 188 -13.47 -11.53 -1.31
N PHE A 189 -12.68 -10.62 -1.91
CA PHE A 189 -12.55 -10.48 -3.37
C PHE A 189 -11.30 -11.14 -3.97
N ALA A 190 -10.52 -11.85 -3.14
CA ALA A 190 -9.34 -12.56 -3.61
C ALA A 190 -9.72 -14.01 -3.95
N ALA A 191 -9.84 -14.30 -5.25
CA ALA A 191 -10.00 -15.66 -5.74
C ALA A 191 -8.85 -16.56 -5.24
N ASP A 192 -9.19 -17.66 -4.56
CA ASP A 192 -8.25 -18.68 -4.09
C ASP A 192 -8.66 -20.06 -4.65
N LEU A 193 -7.87 -20.56 -5.61
CA LEU A 193 -8.10 -21.85 -6.23
C LEU A 193 -7.96 -23.03 -5.26
N TRP A 194 -7.12 -22.90 -4.23
CA TRP A 194 -6.93 -23.96 -3.24
C TRP A 194 -8.16 -24.11 -2.35
N GLN A 195 -8.75 -23.01 -1.90
CA GLN A 195 -10.00 -23.04 -1.13
C GLN A 195 -11.14 -23.64 -1.95
N VAL A 196 -11.28 -23.25 -3.22
CA VAL A 196 -12.29 -23.81 -4.13
C VAL A 196 -12.08 -25.31 -4.33
N TYR A 197 -10.83 -25.76 -4.47
CA TYR A 197 -10.49 -27.18 -4.56
C TYR A 197 -10.93 -27.95 -3.30
N LEU A 198 -10.75 -27.37 -2.11
CA LEU A 198 -11.21 -27.92 -0.83
C LEU A 198 -12.72 -27.77 -0.58
N LYS A 199 -13.46 -27.12 -1.51
CA LYS A 199 -14.88 -26.76 -1.39
C LYS A 199 -15.19 -25.77 -0.25
N GLU A 200 -14.21 -24.96 0.09
CA GLU A 200 -14.30 -23.85 1.04
C GLU A 200 -14.48 -22.51 0.30
N GLY A 201 -14.71 -21.43 1.05
CA GLY A 201 -14.89 -20.09 0.51
C GLY A 201 -16.33 -19.75 0.09
N SER A 202 -16.50 -18.58 -0.53
CA SER A 202 -17.80 -18.06 -0.96
C SER A 202 -18.33 -18.79 -2.21
N ASP A 203 -19.65 -18.88 -2.32
CA ASP A 203 -20.31 -19.58 -3.43
C ASP A 203 -20.02 -18.93 -4.79
N GLU A 204 -19.72 -17.62 -4.82
CA GLU A 204 -19.35 -16.92 -6.06
C GLU A 204 -18.05 -17.42 -6.71
N TYR A 205 -17.15 -18.01 -5.95
CA TYR A 205 -15.95 -18.66 -6.48
C TYR A 205 -16.06 -20.18 -6.48
N ARG A 206 -16.86 -20.76 -5.58
CA ARG A 206 -16.96 -22.21 -5.41
C ARG A 206 -17.96 -22.87 -6.35
N ASP A 207 -19.11 -22.25 -6.57
CA ASP A 207 -20.17 -22.79 -7.42
C ASP A 207 -19.92 -22.45 -8.90
N PRO A 208 -19.85 -23.44 -9.81
CA PRO A 208 -19.58 -23.19 -11.23
C PRO A 208 -20.61 -22.27 -11.88
N ALA A 209 -21.90 -22.45 -11.59
CA ALA A 209 -22.96 -21.66 -12.23
C ALA A 209 -22.90 -20.20 -11.77
N GLU A 210 -22.74 -19.96 -10.47
CA GLU A 210 -22.60 -18.63 -9.90
C GLU A 210 -21.33 -17.92 -10.39
N PHE A 211 -20.20 -18.65 -10.46
CA PHE A 211 -18.95 -18.14 -10.97
C PHE A 211 -19.08 -17.63 -12.41
N PHE A 212 -19.65 -18.44 -13.32
CA PHE A 212 -19.84 -18.04 -14.72
C PHE A 212 -20.90 -16.95 -14.88
N ARG A 213 -21.97 -16.97 -14.08
CA ARG A 213 -22.99 -15.92 -14.07
C ARG A 213 -22.40 -14.54 -13.75
N ARG A 214 -21.38 -14.48 -12.89
CA ARG A 214 -20.68 -13.24 -12.49
C ARG A 214 -19.44 -12.94 -13.33
N THR A 215 -19.00 -13.87 -14.16
CA THR A 215 -17.77 -13.73 -14.95
C THR A 215 -18.10 -13.24 -16.35
N PHE A 216 -17.60 -12.04 -16.68
CA PHE A 216 -17.57 -11.60 -18.06
C PHE A 216 -16.46 -12.32 -18.83
N LEU A 217 -16.83 -13.05 -19.88
CA LEU A 217 -15.88 -13.76 -20.75
C LEU A 217 -15.16 -12.78 -21.67
N THR A 218 -14.02 -12.26 -21.20
CA THR A 218 -13.13 -11.45 -22.04
C THR A 218 -12.61 -12.28 -23.21
N GLN A 219 -12.20 -11.62 -24.29
CA GLN A 219 -11.64 -12.30 -25.47
C GLN A 219 -10.48 -13.26 -25.12
N SER A 220 -9.63 -12.88 -24.16
CA SER A 220 -8.51 -13.73 -23.73
C SER A 220 -8.98 -14.94 -22.93
N LEU A 221 -9.95 -14.77 -22.03
CA LEU A 221 -10.53 -15.88 -21.28
C LEU A 221 -11.29 -16.82 -22.22
N HIS A 222 -12.09 -16.28 -23.15
CA HIS A 222 -12.79 -17.05 -24.16
C HIS A 222 -11.83 -17.96 -24.94
N LYS A 223 -10.75 -17.39 -25.50
CA LYS A 223 -9.72 -18.13 -26.23
C LYS A 223 -9.06 -19.22 -25.37
N LEU A 224 -8.80 -18.92 -24.09
CA LEU A 224 -8.25 -19.91 -23.15
C LEU A 224 -9.19 -21.10 -22.96
N LEU A 225 -10.49 -20.85 -22.80
CA LEU A 225 -11.49 -21.90 -22.63
C LEU A 225 -11.64 -22.74 -23.91
N VAL A 226 -11.69 -22.10 -25.09
CA VAL A 226 -11.71 -22.79 -26.40
C VAL A 226 -10.50 -23.71 -26.55
N ASN A 227 -9.29 -23.18 -26.36
CA ASN A 227 -8.05 -23.94 -26.47
C ASN A 227 -8.03 -25.15 -25.52
N ALA A 228 -8.50 -24.98 -24.29
CA ALA A 228 -8.60 -26.07 -23.33
C ALA A 228 -9.62 -27.14 -23.76
N MET A 229 -10.77 -26.74 -24.29
CA MET A 229 -11.79 -27.68 -24.79
C MET A 229 -11.28 -28.48 -25.99
N GLU A 230 -10.61 -27.84 -26.94
CA GLU A 230 -9.97 -28.50 -28.08
C GLU A 230 -8.92 -29.52 -27.62
N ARG A 231 -8.09 -29.13 -26.64
CA ARG A 231 -7.05 -29.98 -26.08
C ARG A 231 -7.59 -31.22 -25.40
N ILE A 232 -8.52 -31.06 -24.47
CA ILE A 232 -9.11 -32.19 -23.75
C ILE A 232 -9.92 -33.09 -24.71
N SER A 233 -10.50 -32.52 -25.77
CA SER A 233 -11.24 -33.27 -26.78
C SER A 233 -10.35 -33.93 -27.86
N GLY A 234 -9.03 -33.82 -27.77
CA GLY A 234 -8.09 -34.43 -28.72
C GLY A 234 -8.04 -33.77 -30.09
N LYS A 235 -8.51 -32.53 -30.23
CA LYS A 235 -8.59 -31.80 -31.50
C LYS A 235 -7.40 -30.86 -31.77
N GLY A 236 -6.46 -30.73 -30.85
CA GLY A 236 -5.35 -29.79 -30.96
C GLY A 236 -5.16 -29.02 -29.65
N GLY A 237 -4.78 -27.75 -29.71
CA GLY A 237 -4.63 -26.89 -28.52
C GLY A 237 -3.32 -27.06 -27.76
N ASP A 238 -3.00 -26.06 -26.96
CA ASP A 238 -1.70 -25.94 -26.29
C ASP A 238 -1.66 -26.85 -25.05
N PRO A 239 -0.64 -27.72 -24.91
CA PRO A 239 -0.54 -28.61 -23.75
C PRO A 239 -0.13 -27.88 -22.46
N VAL A 240 0.51 -26.71 -22.60
CA VAL A 240 1.00 -25.89 -21.49
C VAL A 240 0.71 -24.44 -21.81
N VAL A 241 -0.04 -23.78 -20.93
CA VAL A 241 -0.41 -22.37 -21.09
C VAL A 241 0.21 -21.57 -19.96
N GLN A 242 1.04 -20.57 -20.31
CA GLN A 242 1.56 -19.61 -19.33
C GLN A 242 0.59 -18.43 -19.21
N LEU A 243 -0.06 -18.30 -18.06
CA LEU A 243 -0.94 -17.17 -17.79
C LEU A 243 -0.12 -15.91 -17.48
N GLN A 244 -0.19 -14.93 -18.38
CA GLN A 244 0.41 -13.61 -18.19
C GLN A 244 -0.68 -12.59 -17.88
N THR A 245 -0.56 -11.89 -16.74
CA THR A 245 -1.44 -10.76 -16.41
C THR A 245 -0.59 -9.58 -15.97
N ASN A 246 -0.69 -8.47 -16.71
CA ASN A 246 0.10 -7.26 -16.44
C ASN A 246 -0.35 -6.51 -15.18
N PHE A 247 -1.59 -6.73 -14.75
CA PHE A 247 -2.15 -6.23 -13.49
C PHE A 247 -2.80 -7.40 -12.72
N GLY A 248 -2.79 -7.32 -11.39
CA GLY A 248 -3.17 -8.42 -10.47
C GLY A 248 -4.59 -8.96 -10.65
N GLY A 249 -4.83 -10.19 -10.19
CA GLY A 249 -6.16 -10.82 -10.06
C GLY A 249 -6.60 -11.76 -11.19
N GLY A 250 -6.18 -11.55 -12.44
CA GLY A 250 -6.72 -12.31 -13.58
C GLY A 250 -6.27 -13.79 -13.69
N LYS A 251 -5.12 -14.15 -13.11
CA LYS A 251 -4.56 -15.51 -13.24
C LYS A 251 -5.40 -16.54 -12.50
N THR A 252 -5.62 -16.33 -11.21
CA THR A 252 -6.40 -17.26 -10.39
C THR A 252 -7.82 -17.37 -10.91
N HIS A 253 -8.41 -16.27 -11.37
CA HIS A 253 -9.72 -16.27 -12.03
C HIS A 253 -9.75 -17.13 -13.30
N SER A 254 -8.73 -17.02 -14.15
CA SER A 254 -8.61 -17.85 -15.35
C SER A 254 -8.43 -19.34 -15.01
N MET A 255 -7.67 -19.64 -13.96
CA MET A 255 -7.52 -21.02 -13.48
C MET A 255 -8.83 -21.56 -12.90
N LEU A 256 -9.59 -20.75 -12.16
CA LEU A 256 -10.92 -21.13 -11.66
C LEU A 256 -11.90 -21.39 -12.80
N ALA A 257 -11.90 -20.56 -13.84
CA ALA A 257 -12.75 -20.77 -15.00
C ALA A 257 -12.48 -22.13 -15.67
N LEU A 258 -11.20 -22.49 -15.86
CA LEU A 258 -10.80 -23.80 -16.36
C LEU A 258 -11.19 -24.93 -15.40
N PHE A 259 -10.99 -24.72 -14.09
CA PHE A 259 -11.35 -25.68 -13.07
C PHE A 259 -12.85 -25.97 -13.06
N HIS A 260 -13.69 -24.95 -13.22
CA HIS A 260 -15.14 -25.06 -13.24
C HIS A 260 -15.67 -25.60 -14.56
N LEU A 261 -15.06 -25.23 -15.69
CA LEU A 261 -15.43 -25.73 -17.02
C LEU A 261 -15.39 -27.26 -17.09
N PHE A 262 -14.38 -27.87 -16.46
CA PHE A 262 -14.23 -29.33 -16.42
C PHE A 262 -14.73 -29.97 -15.11
N SER A 263 -15.67 -29.32 -14.43
CA SER A 263 -16.23 -29.81 -13.16
C SER A 263 -17.23 -30.96 -13.29
N GLY A 264 -17.75 -31.18 -14.50
CA GLY A 264 -18.86 -32.10 -14.77
C GLY A 264 -20.24 -31.44 -14.70
N VAL A 265 -20.31 -30.15 -14.37
CA VAL A 265 -21.55 -29.36 -14.47
C VAL A 265 -21.96 -29.22 -15.94
N SER A 266 -23.28 -29.21 -16.17
CA SER A 266 -23.86 -29.04 -17.50
C SER A 266 -23.47 -27.69 -18.11
N ALA A 267 -23.09 -27.68 -19.39
CA ALA A 267 -22.78 -26.44 -20.11
C ALA A 267 -23.93 -25.41 -20.07
N LYS A 268 -25.18 -25.89 -19.94
CA LYS A 268 -26.37 -25.02 -19.86
C LYS A 268 -26.42 -24.17 -18.59
N GLU A 269 -25.70 -24.58 -17.55
CA GLU A 269 -25.62 -23.84 -16.28
C GLU A 269 -24.46 -22.83 -16.29
N LEU A 270 -23.57 -22.92 -17.27
CA LEU A 270 -22.38 -22.08 -17.37
C LEU A 270 -22.64 -20.95 -18.39
N ALA A 271 -23.02 -19.78 -17.89
CA ALA A 271 -23.31 -18.62 -18.72
C ALA A 271 -22.15 -18.28 -19.68
N GLY A 272 -22.47 -18.10 -20.97
CA GLY A 272 -21.53 -17.72 -22.02
C GLY A 272 -20.66 -18.86 -22.59
N ILE A 273 -20.72 -20.08 -22.04
CA ILE A 273 -19.90 -21.21 -22.53
C ILE A 273 -20.38 -21.76 -23.89
N GLU A 274 -21.65 -21.56 -24.25
CA GLU A 274 -22.20 -22.10 -25.50
C GLU A 274 -21.48 -21.56 -26.75
N GLU A 275 -21.14 -20.26 -26.77
CA GLU A 275 -20.36 -19.64 -27.85
C GLU A 275 -18.96 -20.27 -27.96
N ALA A 276 -18.28 -20.46 -26.83
CA ALA A 276 -16.97 -21.10 -26.79
C ALA A 276 -17.02 -22.57 -27.24
N MET A 277 -18.08 -23.30 -26.90
CA MET A 277 -18.27 -24.68 -27.35
C MET A 277 -18.50 -24.77 -28.86
N GLN A 278 -19.26 -23.83 -29.42
CA GLN A 278 -19.48 -23.72 -30.85
C GLN A 278 -18.16 -23.45 -31.59
N GLU A 279 -17.33 -22.53 -31.08
CA GLU A 279 -16.00 -22.22 -31.66
C GLU A 279 -15.07 -23.44 -31.60
N ALA A 280 -15.03 -24.17 -30.48
CA ALA A 280 -14.27 -25.43 -30.35
C ALA A 280 -14.88 -26.61 -31.16
N GLY A 281 -16.06 -26.41 -31.76
CA GLY A 281 -16.80 -27.41 -32.52
C GLY A 281 -17.20 -28.64 -31.70
N ILE A 282 -17.44 -28.49 -30.39
CA ILE A 282 -17.82 -29.60 -29.50
C ILE A 282 -19.30 -29.52 -29.11
N LYS A 283 -19.96 -30.67 -28.97
CA LYS A 283 -21.38 -30.75 -28.60
C LYS A 283 -21.60 -30.92 -27.09
N THR A 284 -20.59 -31.43 -26.40
CA THR A 284 -20.63 -31.79 -24.97
C THR A 284 -19.30 -31.43 -24.35
N LEU A 285 -19.31 -30.85 -23.15
CA LEU A 285 -18.09 -30.59 -22.41
C LEU A 285 -17.40 -31.92 -22.06
N PRO A 286 -16.11 -32.08 -22.35
CA PRO A 286 -15.40 -33.29 -22.00
C PRO A 286 -15.16 -33.34 -20.49
N LEU A 287 -15.10 -34.54 -19.92
CA LEU A 287 -14.73 -34.74 -18.53
C LEU A 287 -13.21 -34.79 -18.40
N ALA A 288 -12.66 -34.07 -17.44
CA ALA A 288 -11.24 -34.13 -17.11
C ALA A 288 -11.04 -34.30 -15.60
N ARG A 289 -10.00 -35.07 -15.23
CA ARG A 289 -9.51 -35.08 -13.85
C ARG A 289 -8.71 -33.80 -13.62
N ARG A 290 -9.15 -33.02 -12.63
CA ARG A 290 -8.54 -31.73 -12.29
C ARG A 290 -7.65 -31.91 -11.07
N VAL A 291 -6.41 -31.41 -11.16
CA VAL A 291 -5.44 -31.39 -10.06
C VAL A 291 -5.01 -29.96 -9.84
N VAL A 292 -4.93 -29.54 -8.58
CA VAL A 292 -4.47 -28.21 -8.18
C VAL A 292 -3.14 -28.39 -7.45
N LEU A 293 -2.12 -27.65 -7.90
CA LEU A 293 -0.80 -27.60 -7.29
C LEU A 293 -0.55 -26.16 -6.86
N VAL A 294 -0.27 -25.95 -5.57
CA VAL A 294 0.11 -24.65 -5.02
C VAL A 294 1.47 -24.81 -4.35
N GLY A 295 2.34 -23.79 -4.41
CA GLY A 295 3.76 -23.94 -4.06
C GLY A 295 4.08 -24.40 -2.62
N ASN A 296 3.07 -24.57 -1.77
CA ASN A 296 3.15 -24.98 -0.38
C ASN A 296 2.28 -26.22 -0.04
N LYS A 297 1.58 -26.84 -1.00
CA LYS A 297 0.70 -28.01 -0.79
C LYS A 297 0.71 -28.97 -1.97
#